data_AF-A0A8D8L6G4-F1
#
_entry.id   AF-A0A8D8L6G4-F1
#
_cell.length_a   1.000
_cell.length_b   1.000
_cell.length_c   1.000
_cell.angle_alpha   90.00
_cell.angle_beta   90.00
_cell.angle_gamma   90.00
#
_symmetry.space_group_name_H-M   'P 1'
#
loop_
_entity.id
_entity.type
_entity.pdbx_description
1 polymer ?
#
loop_
_entity_poly.entity_id
_entity_poly.type
_entity_poly.pdbx_seq_one_letter_code
_entity_poly.pdbx_strand_id
1 'polypeptide(L)'
;REFNHINLELCLLGKKQKKLRVDKWWGNRKELATVRTICSHVQNMIKGVTLGFRYKMRSVYAHFPINVVIQESGTLVEIRNFLGEKYIRRVRMRAGVVCSTSPAQKDELVLEGNNIELV
;
A
#
# COMPACT_ATOMS: atom_id res chain seq x y z
N ARG A 1 12.22 -6.81 -1.14
CA ARG A 1 11.11 -7.75 -1.40
C ARG A 1 11.69 -8.98 -2.07
N GLU A 2 11.27 -10.16 -1.63
CA GLU A 2 11.80 -11.43 -2.11
C GLU A 2 10.78 -12.09 -3.04
N PHE A 3 11.25 -12.64 -4.17
CA PHE A 3 10.43 -13.37 -5.15
C PHE A 3 10.82 -14.85 -5.24
N ASN A 4 11.46 -15.40 -4.21
CA ASN A 4 12.02 -16.75 -4.18
C ASN A 4 10.99 -17.89 -4.31
N HIS A 5 9.70 -17.58 -4.18
CA HIS A 5 8.60 -18.53 -4.33
C HIS A 5 8.36 -18.94 -5.80
N ILE A 6 9.00 -18.28 -6.78
CA ILE A 6 8.89 -18.61 -8.20
C ILE A 6 10.29 -18.69 -8.79
N ASN A 7 10.59 -19.75 -9.51
CA ASN A 7 11.86 -19.89 -10.23
C ASN A 7 11.82 -19.05 -11.52
N LEU A 8 12.46 -17.89 -11.50
CA LEU A 8 12.55 -16.95 -12.63
C LEU A 8 13.82 -16.12 -12.58
N GLU A 9 14.25 -15.66 -13.75
CA GLU A 9 15.52 -14.96 -13.94
C GLU A 9 15.28 -13.44 -14.00
N LEU A 10 15.97 -12.70 -13.15
CA LEU A 10 15.88 -11.24 -13.05
C LEU A 10 17.23 -10.62 -13.40
N CYS A 11 17.31 -9.95 -14.55
CA CYS A 11 18.54 -9.39 -15.07
C CYS A 11 18.42 -7.88 -15.30
N LEU A 12 19.39 -7.11 -14.82
CA LEU A 12 19.47 -5.67 -15.08
C LEU A 12 20.29 -5.44 -16.37
N LEU A 13 19.63 -4.91 -17.39
CA LEU A 13 20.22 -4.61 -18.69
C LEU A 13 20.57 -3.13 -18.83
N GLY A 14 21.68 -2.84 -19.51
CA GLY A 14 22.07 -1.50 -19.93
C GLY A 14 22.88 -0.71 -18.89
N LYS A 15 23.92 0.00 -19.36
CA LYS A 15 24.78 0.85 -18.51
C LYS A 15 24.23 2.26 -18.31
N LYS A 16 23.66 2.88 -19.36
CA LYS A 16 23.10 4.25 -19.33
C LYS A 16 21.59 4.28 -19.09
N GLN A 17 20.83 3.44 -19.81
CA GLN A 17 19.40 3.22 -19.53
C GLN A 17 19.20 1.82 -18.95
N LYS A 18 19.03 1.78 -17.62
CA LYS A 18 18.81 0.54 -16.89
C LYS A 18 17.38 0.04 -17.16
N LYS A 19 17.26 -1.19 -17.67
CA LYS A 19 15.98 -1.89 -17.85
C LYS A 19 16.03 -3.20 -17.07
N LEU A 20 14.96 -3.53 -16.37
CA LEU A 20 14.83 -4.85 -15.74
C LEU A 20 14.20 -5.82 -16.75
N ARG A 21 14.89 -6.93 -17.00
CA ARG A 21 14.39 -8.07 -17.78
C ARG A 21 14.00 -9.18 -16.82
N VAL A 22 12.80 -9.74 -17.03
CA VAL A 22 12.25 -10.84 -16.23
C VAL A 22 11.90 -11.97 -17.18
N ASP A 23 12.63 -13.07 -17.08
CA ASP A 23 12.47 -14.21 -17.96
C ASP A 23 12.06 -15.46 -17.17
N LYS A 24 11.21 -16.28 -17.80
CA LYS A 24 10.82 -17.59 -17.32
C LYS A 24 11.00 -18.60 -18.45
N TRP A 25 11.94 -19.51 -18.26
CA TRP A 25 12.19 -20.60 -19.18
C TRP A 25 11.14 -21.71 -18.99
N TRP A 26 10.61 -22.25 -20.10
CA TRP A 26 9.66 -23.38 -20.10
C TRP A 26 8.45 -23.17 -19.18
N GLY A 27 7.92 -21.94 -19.13
CA GLY A 27 6.84 -21.59 -18.22
C GLY A 27 5.49 -22.20 -18.59
N ASN A 28 4.75 -22.67 -17.60
CA ASN A 28 3.33 -23.01 -17.73
C ASN A 28 2.46 -21.75 -17.78
N ARG A 29 1.21 -21.84 -18.26
CA ARG A 29 0.28 -20.69 -18.36
C ARG A 29 0.19 -19.85 -17.07
N LYS A 30 0.14 -20.52 -15.91
CA LYS A 30 0.11 -19.85 -14.60
C LYS A 30 1.41 -19.10 -14.31
N GLU A 31 2.56 -19.68 -14.63
CA GLU A 31 3.87 -19.07 -14.41
C GLU A 31 4.12 -17.89 -15.35
N LEU A 32 3.68 -17.95 -16.62
CA LEU A 32 3.77 -16.78 -17.51
C LEU A 32 2.98 -15.58 -16.98
N ALA A 33 1.82 -15.80 -16.36
CA ALA A 33 1.06 -14.73 -15.74
C ALA A 33 1.85 -14.08 -14.58
N THR A 34 2.59 -14.87 -13.81
CA THR A 34 3.40 -14.34 -12.68
C THR A 34 4.53 -13.42 -13.13
N VAL A 35 5.11 -13.64 -14.32
CA VAL A 35 6.15 -12.75 -14.87
C VAL A 35 5.62 -11.31 -14.97
N ARG A 36 4.40 -11.14 -15.50
CA ARG A 36 3.77 -9.83 -15.60
C ARG A 36 3.49 -9.22 -14.23
N THR A 37 3.01 -10.03 -13.27
CA THR A 37 2.75 -9.58 -11.90
C THR A 37 4.03 -9.08 -11.22
N ILE A 38 5.16 -9.77 -11.38
CA ILE A 38 6.45 -9.35 -10.82
C ILE A 38 6.92 -8.03 -11.45
N CYS A 39 6.81 -7.89 -12.77
CA CYS A 39 7.10 -6.62 -13.45
C CYS A 39 6.26 -5.48 -12.87
N SER A 40 4.97 -5.71 -12.61
CA SER A 40 4.10 -4.73 -11.97
C SER A 40 4.51 -4.42 -10.52
N HIS A 41 4.90 -5.43 -9.73
CA HIS A 41 5.42 -5.18 -8.37
C HIS A 41 6.68 -4.32 -8.39
N VAL A 42 7.63 -4.60 -9.27
CA VAL A 42 8.86 -3.79 -9.37
C VAL A 42 8.52 -2.37 -9.83
N GLN A 43 7.62 -2.22 -10.81
CA GLN A 43 7.19 -0.88 -11.24
C GLN A 43 6.54 -0.10 -10.09
N ASN A 44 5.73 -0.76 -9.25
CA ASN A 44 5.16 -0.14 -8.07
C ASN A 44 6.22 0.20 -7.03
N MET A 45 7.23 -0.66 -6.82
CA MET A 45 8.35 -0.34 -5.94
C MET A 45 9.11 0.90 -6.42
N ILE A 46 9.38 1.01 -7.72
CA ILE A 46 10.05 2.18 -8.31
C ILE A 46 9.21 3.44 -8.08
N LYS A 47 7.91 3.40 -8.40
CA LYS A 47 6.99 4.53 -8.15
C LYS A 47 6.97 4.91 -6.67
N GLY A 48 6.97 3.92 -5.80
CA GLY A 48 6.93 4.09 -4.35
C GLY A 48 8.14 4.83 -3.79
N VAL A 49 9.36 4.54 -4.30
CA VAL A 49 10.56 5.26 -3.85
C VAL A 49 10.78 6.60 -4.54
N THR A 50 10.24 6.82 -5.74
CA THR A 50 10.41 8.10 -6.46
C THR A 50 9.34 9.12 -6.13
N LEU A 51 8.09 8.70 -5.99
CA LEU A 51 6.93 9.57 -5.80
C LEU A 51 6.19 9.31 -4.47
N GLY A 52 6.24 8.08 -3.96
CA GLY A 52 5.41 7.64 -2.84
C GLY A 52 3.98 7.26 -3.23
N PHE A 53 3.26 6.64 -2.31
CA PHE A 53 1.84 6.32 -2.45
C PHE A 53 1.03 7.06 -1.39
N ARG A 54 -0.13 7.56 -1.80
CA ARG A 54 -1.08 8.26 -0.94
C ARG A 54 -2.49 7.73 -1.21
N TYR A 55 -3.12 7.16 -0.19
CA TYR A 55 -4.53 6.78 -0.21
C TYR A 55 -5.34 7.78 0.60
N LYS A 56 -6.44 8.25 0.01
CA LYS A 56 -7.41 9.13 0.65
C LYS A 56 -8.67 8.31 0.94
N MET A 57 -9.01 8.19 2.21
CA MET A 57 -10.17 7.47 2.70
C MET A 57 -11.14 8.45 3.35
N ARG A 58 -12.42 8.38 3.01
CA ARG A 58 -13.44 9.24 3.60
C ARG A 58 -14.39 8.42 4.43
N SER A 59 -14.59 8.80 5.70
CA SER A 59 -15.65 8.21 6.52
C SER A 59 -17.00 8.77 6.11
N VAL A 60 -17.94 7.87 5.84
CA VAL A 60 -19.30 8.19 5.39
C VAL A 60 -20.29 7.63 6.40
N TYR A 61 -21.27 8.43 6.80
CA TYR A 61 -22.31 8.07 7.76
C TYR A 61 -23.61 8.81 7.45
N ALA A 62 -24.74 8.23 7.89
CA ALA A 62 -26.06 8.86 7.81
C ALA A 62 -26.56 9.30 9.19
N HIS A 63 -26.54 8.40 10.18
CA HIS A 63 -27.11 8.64 11.51
C HIS A 63 -26.07 8.77 12.61
N PHE A 64 -25.10 7.86 12.67
CA PHE A 64 -24.07 7.85 13.72
C PHE A 64 -22.76 8.45 13.19
N PRO A 65 -22.34 9.64 13.64
CA PRO A 65 -21.09 10.25 13.20
C PRO A 65 -19.90 9.42 13.70
N ILE A 66 -19.01 9.05 12.78
CA ILE A 66 -17.83 8.23 13.08
C ILE A 66 -16.71 9.17 13.52
N ASN A 67 -16.14 8.92 14.71
CA ASN A 67 -15.00 9.69 15.19
C ASN A 67 -13.71 8.87 15.00
N VAL A 68 -12.78 9.41 14.22
CA VAL A 68 -11.47 8.80 13.97
C VAL A 68 -10.38 9.61 14.65
N VAL A 69 -9.65 8.97 15.55
CA VAL A 69 -8.57 9.58 16.31
C VAL A 69 -7.26 8.89 15.97
N ILE A 70 -6.27 9.68 15.58
CA ILE A 70 -4.93 9.20 15.26
C ILE A 70 -4.04 9.40 16.49
N GLN A 71 -3.35 8.35 16.91
CA GLN A 71 -2.44 8.30 18.05
C GLN A 71 -1.06 7.81 17.63
N GLU A 72 -0.10 7.82 18.56
CA GLU A 72 1.28 7.35 18.34
C GLU A 72 1.93 7.98 17.10
N SER A 73 1.71 9.29 16.88
CA SER A 73 2.29 10.02 15.75
C SER A 73 1.94 9.43 14.37
N GLY A 74 0.76 8.82 14.22
CA GLY A 74 0.27 8.32 12.93
C GLY A 74 0.28 6.79 12.78
N THR A 75 0.75 6.04 13.79
CA THR A 75 0.85 4.57 13.72
C THR A 75 -0.34 3.82 14.33
N LEU A 76 -1.18 4.47 15.12
CA LEU A 76 -2.37 3.85 15.69
C LEU A 76 -3.61 4.70 15.36
N VAL A 77 -4.61 4.08 14.75
CA VAL A 77 -5.89 4.71 14.45
C VAL A 77 -6.99 4.07 15.28
N GLU A 78 -7.68 4.90 16.06
CA GLU A 78 -8.86 4.51 16.82
C GLU A 78 -10.13 5.01 16.12
N ILE A 79 -11.04 4.10 15.81
CA ILE A 79 -12.35 4.40 15.26
C ILE A 79 -13.38 4.18 16.37
N ARG A 80 -14.15 5.23 16.66
CA ARG A 80 -15.19 5.26 17.70
C ARG A 80 -16.55 5.53 17.07
N ASN A 81 -17.60 5.06 17.74
CA ASN A 81 -19.00 5.26 17.34
C ASN A 81 -19.33 4.71 15.94
N PHE A 82 -18.63 3.65 15.52
CA PHE A 82 -18.94 2.96 14.27
C PHE A 82 -20.32 2.30 14.40
N LEU A 83 -21.29 2.72 13.58
CA LEU A 83 -22.70 2.27 13.65
C LEU A 83 -23.34 2.41 15.05
N GLY A 84 -22.88 3.35 15.87
CA GLY A 84 -23.41 3.53 17.23
C GLY A 84 -22.85 2.55 18.27
N GLU A 85 -21.86 1.72 17.91
CA GLU A 85 -21.20 0.82 18.85
C GLU A 85 -20.40 1.57 19.92
N LYS A 86 -20.46 1.07 21.17
CA LYS A 86 -19.57 1.53 22.26
C LYS A 86 -18.15 0.97 22.15
N TYR A 87 -17.94 -0.05 21.31
CA TYR A 87 -16.64 -0.69 21.13
C TYR A 87 -15.69 0.21 20.32
N ILE A 88 -14.44 0.33 20.78
CA ILE A 88 -13.40 1.11 20.11
C ILE A 88 -12.58 0.18 19.22
N ARG A 89 -12.60 0.43 17.91
CA ARG A 89 -11.82 -0.34 16.94
C ARG A 89 -10.45 0.29 16.80
N ARG A 90 -9.40 -0.46 17.15
CA ARG A 90 -8.00 -0.02 17.05
C ARG A 90 -7.33 -0.71 15.88
N VAL A 91 -6.74 0.09 15.00
CA VAL A 91 -6.00 -0.40 13.83
C VAL A 91 -4.59 0.15 13.91
N ARG A 92 -3.61 -0.75 14.05
CA ARG A 92 -2.20 -0.39 14.03
C ARG A 92 -1.67 -0.42 12.61
N MET A 93 -1.06 0.67 12.18
CA MET A 93 -0.45 0.81 10.86
C MET A 93 0.79 -0.07 10.76
N ARG A 94 1.06 -0.51 9.53
CA ARG A 94 2.28 -1.25 9.23
C ARG A 94 3.49 -0.30 9.25
N ALA A 95 4.67 -0.86 9.45
CA ALA A 95 5.90 -0.08 9.51
C ALA A 95 6.12 0.73 8.22
N GLY A 96 6.46 2.01 8.36
CA GLY A 96 6.71 2.92 7.24
C GLY A 96 5.44 3.50 6.60
N VAL A 97 4.26 3.27 7.17
CA VAL A 97 3.00 3.89 6.77
C VAL A 97 2.56 4.88 7.84
N VAL A 98 2.25 6.10 7.44
CA VAL A 98 1.80 7.16 8.33
C VAL A 98 0.37 7.53 7.95
N CYS A 99 -0.51 7.55 8.96
CA CYS A 99 -1.86 8.05 8.81
C CYS A 99 -1.96 9.49 9.32
N SER A 100 -2.63 10.36 8.58
CA SER A 100 -2.93 11.73 8.97
C SER A 100 -4.38 12.10 8.63
N THR A 101 -4.94 13.06 9.35
CA THR A 101 -6.25 13.64 9.01
C THR A 101 -6.07 14.76 7.98
N SER A 102 -6.92 14.80 6.96
CA SER A 102 -6.87 15.84 5.93
C SER A 102 -7.31 17.20 6.52
N PRO A 103 -6.50 18.28 6.39
CA PRO A 103 -6.93 19.61 6.79
C PRO A 103 -7.91 20.24 5.79
N ALA A 104 -7.90 19.78 4.54
CA ALA A 104 -8.69 20.36 3.46
C ALA A 104 -10.13 19.82 3.42
N GLN A 105 -10.35 18.61 3.93
CA GLN A 105 -11.63 17.91 3.82
C GLN A 105 -11.96 17.26 5.16
N LYS A 106 -13.13 17.61 5.70
CA LYS A 106 -13.65 16.99 6.91
C LYS A 106 -13.90 15.50 6.69
N ASP A 107 -13.64 14.69 7.73
CA ASP A 107 -13.91 13.26 7.76
C ASP A 107 -13.08 12.45 6.73
N GLU A 108 -11.94 12.99 6.29
CA GLU A 108 -10.97 12.33 5.39
C GLU A 108 -9.67 11.98 6.13
N LEU A 109 -9.24 10.73 5.95
CA LEU A 109 -7.96 10.18 6.38
C LEU A 109 -7.06 10.00 5.18
N VAL A 110 -5.79 10.34 5.35
CA VAL A 110 -4.75 10.19 4.35
C VAL A 110 -3.73 9.19 4.88
N LEU A 111 -3.53 8.10 4.16
CA LEU A 111 -2.46 7.14 4.42
C LEU A 111 -1.35 7.36 3.41
N GLU A 112 -0.13 7.51 3.91
CA GLU A 112 1.06 7.75 3.10
C GLU A 112 2.13 6.72 3.39
N GLY A 113 2.84 6.30 2.35
CA GLY A 113 4.00 5.44 2.48
C GLY A 113 4.60 5.04 1.14
N ASN A 114 5.75 4.40 1.20
CA ASN A 114 6.52 4.06 -0.02
C ASN A 114 6.13 2.72 -0.62
N ASN A 115 5.41 1.87 0.10
CA ASN A 115 5.02 0.54 -0.38
C ASN A 115 3.50 0.42 -0.51
N ILE A 116 3.02 0.34 -1.75
CA ILE A 116 1.59 0.24 -2.08
C ILE A 116 0.86 -0.94 -1.39
N GLU A 117 1.58 -1.97 -0.97
CA GLU A 117 0.96 -3.13 -0.30
C GLU A 117 0.83 -2.97 1.21
N LEU A 118 1.56 -2.01 1.77
CA LEU A 118 1.51 -1.73 3.20
C LEU A 118 0.56 -0.58 3.51
N VAL A 119 0.48 0.40 2.59
CA VAL A 119 -0.40 1.57 2.64
C VAL A 119 -1.82 1.16 2.26
#